data_AF-A0A9E3NQ64-F1
#
_entry.id   AF-A0A9E3NQ64-F1
#
_cell.length_a   1.000
_cell.length_b   1.000
_cell.length_c   1.000
_cell.angle_alpha   90.00
_cell.angle_beta   90.00
_cell.angle_gamma   90.00
#
_symmetry.space_group_name_H-M   'P 1'
#
loop_
_entity.id
_entity.type
_entity.pdbx_description
1 polymer ?
#
loop_
_entity_poly.entity_id
_entity_poly.type
_entity_poly.pdbx_seq_one_letter_code
_entity_poly.pdbx_strand_id
1 'polypeptide(L)'
;MLTADVRFEGWTTETWTRFLDLWKPRATPDREPTRPRGGIIAIHEEGRLRKLMHTRTGRLDPRGAWPVPLAELAEAHHASWALAAHAGALEDVMERFGARLRRHDDITSQALLVVAIVREMMQEGAVERWPRRLQGIPPPSEPMVRRALDAICPDGHAMVLGLFRHGELWTAAAARRRGAGFDVLAGPEELRPRMGVLSADWRRDYRHLQRAVEEEYAPVAMGCFAEVDRFRELQVDARPGAWGRASVVRDLILSPMPLGVRLALGADGARFAFEGFRTIVGRSDALRRLEPVMAHARKRIGSAVGDRDVSSTLGFDPLAVLRALLRR
;
A
#
# COMPACT_ATOMS: atom_id res chain seq x y z
N MET A 1 2.42 -12.44 9.26
CA MET A 1 1.30 -11.90 8.45
C MET A 1 0.48 -13.05 7.98
N LEU A 2 1.04 -14.09 7.35
CA LEU A 2 0.33 -15.35 7.15
C LEU A 2 0.81 -16.38 8.18
N THR A 3 -0.07 -17.28 8.60
CA THR A 3 0.32 -18.44 9.41
C THR A 3 0.96 -19.51 8.52
N ALA A 4 1.63 -20.50 9.13
CA ALA A 4 2.26 -21.60 8.38
C ALA A 4 1.24 -22.48 7.66
N ASP A 5 0.02 -22.53 8.17
CA ASP A 5 -1.13 -23.30 7.69
C ASP A 5 -2.16 -22.45 6.92
N VAL A 6 -1.74 -21.29 6.39
CA VAL A 6 -2.63 -20.39 5.66
C VAL A 6 -3.35 -21.09 4.50
N ARG A 7 -4.66 -20.86 4.42
CA ARG A 7 -5.52 -21.40 3.36
C ARG A 7 -5.89 -20.32 2.35
N PHE A 8 -5.88 -20.69 1.08
CA PHE A 8 -6.39 -19.87 -0.02
C PHE A 8 -7.68 -20.51 -0.53
N GLU A 9 -8.80 -19.80 -0.43
CA GLU A 9 -10.14 -20.31 -0.72
C GLU A 9 -10.83 -19.43 -1.76
N GLY A 10 -11.69 -19.98 -2.61
CA GLY A 10 -12.50 -19.16 -3.53
C GLY A 10 -11.74 -18.34 -4.56
N TRP A 11 -10.51 -18.73 -4.92
CA TRP A 11 -9.70 -18.08 -5.93
C TRP A 11 -9.69 -18.87 -7.24
N THR A 12 -10.04 -18.18 -8.32
CA THR A 12 -9.77 -18.63 -9.69
C THR A 12 -8.60 -17.85 -10.27
N THR A 13 -7.98 -18.36 -11.32
CA THR A 13 -6.92 -17.63 -12.04
C THR A 13 -7.35 -16.23 -12.42
N GLU A 14 -8.59 -16.07 -12.90
CA GLU A 14 -9.14 -14.77 -13.28
C GLU A 14 -9.30 -13.83 -12.09
N THR A 15 -9.93 -14.28 -11.00
CA THR A 15 -10.20 -13.43 -9.83
C THR A 15 -8.93 -13.06 -9.08
N TRP A 16 -7.97 -13.99 -9.01
CA TRP A 16 -6.63 -13.73 -8.51
C TRP A 16 -5.91 -12.69 -9.36
N THR A 17 -5.96 -12.82 -10.69
CA THR A 17 -5.35 -11.84 -11.61
C THR A 17 -6.00 -10.47 -11.45
N ARG A 18 -7.32 -10.39 -11.38
CA ARG A 18 -8.06 -9.15 -11.12
C ARG A 18 -7.63 -8.51 -9.80
N PHE A 19 -7.48 -9.31 -8.74
CA PHE A 19 -7.01 -8.82 -7.44
C PHE A 19 -5.58 -8.29 -7.50
N LEU A 20 -4.64 -9.02 -8.11
CA LEU A 20 -3.27 -8.56 -8.30
C LEU A 20 -3.19 -7.28 -9.16
N ASP A 21 -4.06 -7.15 -10.16
CA ASP A 21 -4.17 -5.97 -11.02
C ASP A 21 -4.61 -4.69 -10.31
N LEU A 22 -5.20 -4.81 -9.11
CA LEU A 22 -5.48 -3.66 -8.25
C LEU A 22 -4.20 -3.03 -7.71
N TRP A 23 -3.18 -3.85 -7.46
CA TRP A 23 -1.95 -3.42 -6.80
C TRP A 23 -0.85 -3.06 -7.80
N LYS A 24 -1.08 -3.29 -9.10
CA LYS A 24 -0.21 -2.79 -10.16
C LYS A 24 -0.09 -1.26 -10.03
N PRO A 25 1.12 -0.70 -9.97
CA PRO A 25 1.30 0.74 -9.91
C PRO A 25 0.54 1.43 -11.04
N ARG A 26 -0.18 2.52 -10.76
CA ARG A 26 -0.95 3.34 -11.74
C ARG A 26 -0.47 4.80 -11.76
N ALA A 27 -0.68 5.48 -12.88
CA ALA A 27 -0.58 6.92 -13.03
C ALA A 27 -1.97 7.53 -13.31
N THR A 28 -2.05 8.86 -13.33
CA THR A 28 -3.27 9.56 -13.73
C THR A 28 -3.61 9.23 -15.19
N PRO A 29 -4.89 9.28 -15.61
CA PRO A 29 -5.31 8.91 -16.96
C PRO A 29 -4.48 9.55 -18.08
N ASP A 30 -4.14 10.84 -17.94
CA ASP A 30 -3.35 11.58 -18.93
C ASP A 30 -1.89 11.10 -19.05
N ARG A 31 -1.35 10.49 -17.98
CA ARG A 31 0.04 10.03 -17.91
C ARG A 31 0.17 8.52 -18.17
N GLU A 32 -0.89 7.75 -17.98
CA GLU A 32 -0.86 6.29 -18.11
C GLU A 32 -0.40 5.77 -19.50
N PRO A 33 -0.72 6.43 -20.63
CA PRO A 33 -0.24 6.01 -21.95
C PRO A 33 1.27 6.15 -22.14
N THR A 34 1.86 7.23 -21.62
CA THR A 34 3.28 7.58 -21.82
C THR A 34 4.15 7.16 -20.64
N ARG A 35 3.56 6.56 -19.61
CA ARG A 35 4.26 6.19 -18.39
C ARG A 35 5.32 5.11 -18.67
N PRO A 36 6.55 5.25 -18.14
CA PRO A 36 7.49 4.14 -18.05
C PRO A 36 6.87 2.92 -17.37
N ARG A 37 7.11 1.72 -17.89
CA ARG A 37 6.50 0.47 -17.36
C ARG A 37 7.56 -0.58 -17.08
N GLY A 38 7.31 -1.40 -16.07
CA GLY A 38 8.26 -2.43 -15.66
C GLY A 38 9.52 -1.85 -15.01
N GLY A 39 10.54 -2.68 -14.89
CA GLY A 39 11.83 -2.27 -14.36
C GLY A 39 13.00 -2.89 -15.09
N ILE A 40 14.17 -2.31 -14.86
CA ILE A 40 15.45 -2.84 -15.31
C ILE A 40 16.16 -3.51 -14.15
N ILE A 41 16.66 -4.71 -14.40
CA ILE A 41 17.55 -5.44 -13.51
C ILE A 41 18.89 -5.58 -14.24
N ALA A 42 19.93 -4.97 -13.68
CA ALA A 42 21.30 -5.01 -14.15
C ALA A 42 22.15 -5.85 -13.19
N ILE A 43 22.82 -6.87 -13.72
CA ILE A 43 23.83 -7.65 -12.98
C ILE A 43 25.19 -7.30 -13.55
N HIS A 44 26.12 -6.87 -12.68
CA HIS A 44 27.45 -6.44 -13.09
C HIS A 44 28.56 -7.18 -12.35
N GLU A 45 29.73 -7.22 -12.94
CA GLU A 45 30.93 -7.83 -12.39
C GLU A 45 32.14 -7.12 -13.00
N GLU A 46 33.16 -6.82 -12.19
CA GLU A 46 34.42 -6.22 -12.67
C GLU A 46 34.22 -4.97 -13.57
N GLY A 47 33.28 -4.09 -13.19
CA GLY A 47 33.01 -2.87 -13.95
C GLY A 47 32.30 -3.09 -15.29
N ARG A 48 31.71 -4.26 -15.53
CA ARG A 48 30.95 -4.55 -16.76
C ARG A 48 29.59 -5.17 -16.47
N LEU A 49 28.61 -4.91 -17.35
CA LEU A 49 27.33 -5.61 -17.32
C LEU A 49 27.48 -7.06 -17.79
N ARG A 50 26.97 -7.99 -16.98
CA ARG A 50 26.86 -9.42 -17.31
C ARG A 50 25.46 -9.77 -17.79
N LYS A 51 24.45 -9.17 -17.18
CA LYS A 51 23.04 -9.41 -17.51
C LYS A 51 22.26 -8.12 -17.41
N LEU A 52 21.40 -7.90 -18.40
CA LEU A 52 20.45 -6.81 -18.40
C LEU A 52 19.07 -7.38 -18.75
N MET A 53 18.07 -7.06 -17.95
CA MET A 53 16.72 -7.59 -18.11
C MET A 53 15.70 -6.51 -17.84
N HIS A 54 14.73 -6.37 -18.73
CA HIS A 54 13.53 -5.60 -18.52
C HIS A 54 12.38 -6.53 -18.12
N THR A 55 11.66 -6.24 -17.04
CA THR A 55 10.60 -7.11 -16.50
C THR A 55 9.34 -7.24 -17.38
N ARG A 56 9.36 -6.75 -18.63
CA ARG A 56 8.23 -6.80 -19.58
C ARG A 56 8.67 -7.32 -20.93
N THR A 57 9.77 -6.80 -21.47
CA THR A 57 10.31 -7.20 -22.77
C THR A 57 11.33 -8.33 -22.66
N GLY A 58 11.79 -8.66 -21.45
CA GLY A 58 12.69 -9.78 -21.20
C GLY A 58 14.17 -9.36 -21.23
N ARG A 59 15.03 -10.24 -21.73
CA ARG A 59 16.48 -10.03 -21.77
C ARG A 59 16.84 -8.91 -22.75
N LEU A 60 17.72 -8.01 -22.32
CA LEU A 60 18.30 -6.95 -23.14
C LEU A 60 19.78 -7.23 -23.41
N ASP A 61 20.36 -6.52 -24.38
CA ASP A 61 21.80 -6.60 -24.66
C ASP A 61 22.58 -5.93 -23.51
N PRO A 62 23.46 -6.66 -22.79
CA PRO A 62 24.30 -6.08 -21.77
C PRO A 62 25.50 -5.31 -22.33
N ARG A 63 25.73 -5.31 -23.66
CA ARG A 63 26.81 -4.54 -24.30
C ARG A 63 26.48 -3.04 -24.22
N GLY A 64 27.10 -2.36 -23.26
CA GLY A 64 26.92 -0.93 -23.05
C GLY A 64 27.95 -0.37 -22.08
N ALA A 65 27.95 0.95 -21.94
CA ALA A 65 28.77 1.63 -20.93
C ALA A 65 28.31 1.20 -19.52
N TRP A 66 29.28 0.88 -18.66
CA TRP A 66 29.07 0.60 -17.24
C TRP A 66 30.30 1.11 -16.46
N PRO A 67 30.15 1.70 -15.26
CA PRO A 67 28.89 2.04 -14.60
C PRO A 67 28.16 3.21 -15.27
N VAL A 68 26.83 3.20 -15.21
CA VAL A 68 25.97 4.34 -15.55
C VAL A 68 24.99 4.60 -14.40
N PRO A 69 24.59 5.86 -14.18
CA PRO A 69 23.56 6.16 -13.19
C PRO A 69 22.27 5.38 -13.47
N LEU A 70 21.71 4.73 -12.44
CA LEU A 70 20.50 3.90 -12.60
C LEU A 70 19.27 4.66 -13.11
N ALA A 71 19.21 5.98 -12.88
CA ALA A 71 18.17 6.83 -13.44
C ALA A 71 18.26 6.89 -14.97
N GLU A 72 19.47 7.09 -15.50
CA GLU A 72 19.73 7.14 -16.94
C GLU A 72 19.47 5.77 -17.59
N LEU A 73 19.87 4.68 -16.92
CA LEU A 73 19.57 3.32 -17.38
C LEU A 73 18.05 3.04 -17.42
N ALA A 74 17.31 3.48 -16.40
CA ALA A 74 15.86 3.33 -16.38
C ALA A 74 15.20 4.13 -17.52
N GLU A 75 15.65 5.38 -17.73
CA GLU A 75 15.14 6.26 -18.78
C GLU A 75 15.42 5.72 -20.19
N ALA A 76 16.65 5.28 -20.46
CA ALA A 76 17.07 4.70 -21.75
C ALA A 76 16.25 3.48 -22.17
N HIS A 77 15.69 2.76 -21.19
CA HIS A 77 14.85 1.59 -21.44
C HIS A 77 13.37 1.81 -21.11
N HIS A 78 12.93 3.06 -20.94
CA HIS A 78 11.55 3.42 -20.59
C HIS A 78 10.97 2.64 -19.40
N ALA A 79 11.82 2.39 -18.39
CA ALA A 79 11.49 1.64 -17.18
C ALA A 79 11.13 2.56 -16.01
N SER A 80 10.23 2.08 -15.15
CA SER A 80 9.74 2.86 -13.99
C SER A 80 10.63 2.77 -12.75
N TRP A 81 11.56 1.81 -12.76
CA TRP A 81 12.55 1.58 -11.72
C TRP A 81 13.74 0.83 -12.31
N ALA A 82 14.89 0.92 -11.64
CA ALA A 82 16.06 0.13 -11.94
C ALA A 82 16.66 -0.45 -10.66
N LEU A 83 17.16 -1.67 -10.75
CA LEU A 83 17.91 -2.38 -9.72
C LEU A 83 19.24 -2.81 -10.34
N ALA A 84 20.35 -2.50 -9.68
CA ALA A 84 21.63 -3.09 -10.01
C ALA A 84 22.15 -3.90 -8.83
N ALA A 85 22.84 -4.99 -9.14
CA ALA A 85 23.52 -5.78 -8.15
C ALA A 85 24.78 -6.40 -8.77
N HIS A 86 25.80 -6.63 -7.95
CA HIS A 86 26.96 -7.38 -8.39
C HIS A 86 26.60 -8.86 -8.60
N ALA A 87 27.36 -9.57 -9.44
CA ALA A 87 27.25 -11.02 -9.58
C ALA A 87 27.60 -11.69 -8.24
N GLY A 88 26.73 -12.58 -7.75
CA GLY A 88 26.85 -13.14 -6.39
C GLY A 88 25.93 -12.49 -5.35
N ALA A 89 25.32 -11.34 -5.66
CA ALA A 89 24.50 -10.64 -4.67
C ALA A 89 23.29 -11.45 -4.18
N LEU A 90 22.70 -12.30 -5.03
CA LEU A 90 21.57 -13.13 -4.59
C LEU A 90 22.06 -14.24 -3.66
N GLU A 91 23.20 -14.84 -3.97
CA GLU A 91 23.88 -15.84 -3.15
C GLU A 91 24.21 -15.25 -1.78
N ASP A 92 24.74 -14.04 -1.72
CA ASP A 92 25.00 -13.30 -0.47
C ASP A 92 23.71 -13.06 0.34
N VAL A 93 22.60 -12.67 -0.33
CA VAL A 93 21.30 -12.53 0.35
C VAL A 93 20.90 -13.86 0.97
N MET A 94 21.00 -14.96 0.22
CA MET A 94 20.58 -16.29 0.66
C MET A 94 21.48 -16.85 1.77
N GLU A 95 22.79 -16.61 1.70
CA GLU A 95 23.74 -17.01 2.74
C GLU A 95 23.45 -16.25 4.06
N ARG A 96 23.31 -14.93 4.00
CA ARG A 96 22.96 -14.10 5.17
C ARG A 96 21.58 -14.46 5.71
N PHE A 97 20.63 -14.78 4.85
CA PHE A 97 19.30 -15.21 5.24
C PHE A 97 19.37 -16.55 5.98
N GLY A 98 20.05 -17.56 5.43
CA GLY A 98 20.24 -18.86 6.06
C GLY A 98 20.97 -18.78 7.39
N ALA A 99 21.99 -17.91 7.50
CA ALA A 99 22.75 -17.73 8.74
C ALA A 99 21.94 -17.09 9.88
N ARG A 100 20.88 -16.32 9.56
CA ARG A 100 20.08 -15.58 10.54
C ARG A 100 18.70 -16.19 10.80
N LEU A 101 18.24 -17.08 9.91
CA LEU A 101 16.94 -17.74 9.99
C LEU A 101 16.84 -18.63 11.24
N ARG A 102 15.71 -18.52 11.95
CA ARG A 102 15.40 -19.36 13.11
C ARG A 102 14.23 -20.28 12.82
N ARG A 103 14.19 -21.42 13.50
CA ARG A 103 13.11 -22.41 13.34
C ARG A 103 11.71 -21.88 13.70
N HIS A 104 11.62 -20.87 14.54
CA HIS A 104 10.36 -20.26 14.98
C HIS A 104 9.99 -19.00 14.18
N ASP A 105 10.78 -18.62 13.18
CA ASP A 105 10.48 -17.45 12.37
C ASP A 105 9.27 -17.74 11.48
N ASP A 106 8.20 -16.97 11.69
CA ASP A 106 7.05 -16.98 10.80
C ASP A 106 7.36 -16.22 9.49
N ILE A 107 6.43 -16.26 8.54
CA ILE A 107 6.60 -15.62 7.21
C ILE A 107 6.85 -14.10 7.34
N THR A 108 6.32 -13.43 8.36
CA THR A 108 6.60 -12.00 8.56
C THR A 108 8.01 -11.77 9.04
N SER A 109 8.46 -12.55 10.00
CA SER A 109 9.82 -12.48 10.55
C SER A 109 10.83 -12.74 9.43
N GLN A 110 10.59 -13.76 8.61
CA GLN A 110 11.40 -14.07 7.43
C GLN A 110 11.39 -12.94 6.38
N ALA A 111 10.22 -12.36 6.07
CA ALA A 111 10.12 -11.26 5.12
C ALA A 111 10.86 -10.00 5.61
N LEU A 112 10.72 -9.66 6.89
CA LEU A 112 11.43 -8.53 7.51
C LEU A 112 12.95 -8.77 7.54
N LEU A 113 13.38 -10.02 7.76
CA LEU A 113 14.78 -10.42 7.70
C LEU A 113 15.36 -10.20 6.29
N VAL A 114 14.65 -10.63 5.24
CA VAL A 114 15.07 -10.38 3.84
C VAL A 114 15.16 -8.88 3.56
N VAL A 115 14.18 -8.08 4.00
CA VAL A 115 14.20 -6.62 3.84
C VAL A 115 15.42 -6.00 4.55
N ALA A 116 15.75 -6.48 5.75
CA ALA A 116 16.91 -6.02 6.51
C ALA A 116 18.22 -6.34 5.76
N ILE A 117 18.39 -7.58 5.29
CA ILE A 117 19.57 -8.02 4.54
C ILE A 117 19.75 -7.21 3.26
N VAL A 118 18.70 -7.05 2.45
CA VAL A 118 18.76 -6.25 1.22
C VAL A 118 19.14 -4.80 1.54
N ARG A 119 18.67 -4.25 2.66
CA ARG A 119 19.03 -2.89 3.08
C ARG A 119 20.50 -2.77 3.49
N GLU A 120 21.06 -3.76 4.18
CA GLU A 120 22.50 -3.82 4.49
C GLU A 120 23.32 -3.86 3.20
N MET A 121 22.95 -4.73 2.26
CA MET A 121 23.61 -4.81 0.96
C MET A 121 23.49 -3.51 0.15
N MET A 122 22.38 -2.78 0.32
CA MET A 122 22.25 -1.44 -0.26
C MET A 122 23.18 -0.40 0.37
N GLN A 123 23.46 -0.51 1.67
CA GLN A 123 24.40 0.38 2.38
C GLN A 123 25.85 0.06 2.03
N GLU A 124 26.14 -1.22 1.78
CA GLU A 124 27.45 -1.71 1.32
C GLU A 124 27.72 -1.39 -0.16
N GLY A 125 26.71 -0.93 -0.91
CA GLY A 125 26.80 -0.69 -2.36
C GLY A 125 26.75 -1.97 -3.21
N ALA A 126 26.52 -3.13 -2.59
CA ALA A 126 26.35 -4.41 -3.27
C ALA A 126 25.05 -4.50 -4.08
N VAL A 127 24.03 -3.75 -3.67
CA VAL A 127 22.74 -3.59 -4.36
C VAL A 127 22.43 -2.10 -4.47
N GLU A 128 22.09 -1.65 -5.67
CA GLU A 128 21.63 -0.29 -5.93
C GLU A 128 20.22 -0.30 -6.49
N ARG A 129 19.43 0.72 -6.16
CA ARG A 129 18.09 0.89 -6.72
C ARG A 129 17.77 2.33 -7.04
N TRP A 130 16.90 2.50 -8.02
CA TRP A 130 16.25 3.74 -8.38
C TRP A 130 14.76 3.50 -8.64
N PRO A 131 13.85 4.37 -8.16
CA PRO A 131 14.10 5.57 -7.37
C PRO A 131 14.38 5.26 -5.89
N ARG A 132 15.20 6.09 -5.23
CA ARG A 132 15.61 5.94 -3.82
C ARG A 132 14.56 6.46 -2.81
N ARG A 133 13.26 6.23 -3.06
CA ARG A 133 12.13 6.83 -2.30
C ARG A 133 12.07 6.48 -0.82
N LEU A 134 12.62 5.33 -0.44
CA LEU A 134 12.65 4.86 0.96
C LEU A 134 14.04 5.05 1.59
N GLN A 135 14.93 5.81 0.96
CA GLN A 135 16.22 6.13 1.55
C GLN A 135 16.03 6.94 2.83
N GLY A 136 16.74 6.57 3.89
CA GLY A 136 16.62 7.20 5.21
C GLY A 136 15.43 6.70 6.05
N ILE A 137 14.50 5.93 5.49
CA ILE A 137 13.39 5.33 6.26
C ILE A 137 13.88 4.01 6.88
N PRO A 138 13.78 3.81 8.20
CA PRO A 138 14.08 2.52 8.82
C PRO A 138 13.06 1.46 8.40
N PRO A 139 13.46 0.18 8.21
CA PRO A 139 12.51 -0.89 7.99
C PRO A 139 11.63 -1.02 9.24
N PRO A 140 10.35 -1.37 9.08
CA PRO A 140 9.49 -1.59 10.22
C PRO A 140 10.00 -2.80 11.03
N SER A 141 9.99 -2.68 12.36
CA SER A 141 10.28 -3.82 13.24
C SER A 141 9.07 -4.74 13.34
N GLU A 142 9.28 -6.01 13.68
CA GLU A 142 8.16 -6.96 13.87
C GLU A 142 7.12 -6.47 14.90
N PRO A 143 7.50 -5.92 16.07
CA PRO A 143 6.52 -5.36 17.00
C PRO A 143 5.69 -4.22 16.40
N MET A 144 6.27 -3.39 15.52
CA MET A 144 5.54 -2.32 14.84
C MET A 144 4.53 -2.88 13.85
N VAL A 145 4.92 -3.88 13.05
CA VAL A 145 4.00 -4.55 12.11
C VAL A 145 2.86 -5.20 12.87
N ARG A 146 3.15 -5.91 13.97
CA ARG A 146 2.13 -6.56 14.80
C ARG A 146 1.16 -5.57 15.41
N ARG A 147 1.64 -4.47 16.00
CA ARG A 147 0.78 -3.40 16.55
C ARG A 147 -0.08 -2.75 15.48
N ALA A 148 0.48 -2.50 14.29
CA ALA A 148 -0.27 -1.94 13.17
C ALA A 148 -1.39 -2.89 12.73
N LEU A 149 -1.12 -4.20 12.66
CA LEU A 149 -2.14 -5.22 12.40
C LEU A 149 -3.18 -5.27 13.51
N ASP A 150 -2.79 -5.28 14.79
CA ASP A 150 -3.72 -5.27 15.94
C ASP A 150 -4.67 -4.07 15.91
N ALA A 151 -4.18 -2.91 15.44
CA ALA A 151 -4.98 -1.71 15.35
C ALA A 151 -6.03 -1.72 14.22
N ILE A 152 -5.80 -2.49 13.14
CA ILE A 152 -6.70 -2.54 11.97
C ILE A 152 -7.53 -3.82 11.91
N CYS A 153 -6.98 -4.93 12.41
CA CYS A 153 -7.57 -6.25 12.43
C CYS A 153 -7.04 -7.01 13.66
N PRO A 154 -7.72 -6.90 14.82
CA PRO A 154 -7.38 -7.65 16.01
C PRO A 154 -7.41 -9.16 15.76
N ASP A 155 -6.83 -9.93 16.68
CA ASP A 155 -6.95 -11.38 16.64
C ASP A 155 -8.44 -11.82 16.66
N GLY A 156 -8.75 -12.91 15.95
CA GLY A 156 -10.10 -13.45 15.82
C GLY A 156 -11.04 -12.62 14.93
N HIS A 157 -10.53 -11.65 14.17
CA HIS A 157 -11.32 -10.80 13.27
C HIS A 157 -10.92 -10.98 11.80
N ALA A 158 -11.76 -10.48 10.89
CA ALA A 158 -11.48 -10.43 9.46
C ALA A 158 -11.33 -9.00 8.93
N MET A 159 -10.53 -8.85 7.87
CA MET A 159 -10.57 -7.68 6.98
C MET A 159 -11.24 -8.08 5.67
N VAL A 160 -11.97 -7.16 5.04
CA VAL A 160 -12.53 -7.39 3.71
C VAL A 160 -12.31 -6.22 2.76
N LEU A 161 -11.94 -6.52 1.52
CA LEU A 161 -11.99 -5.62 0.38
C LEU A 161 -13.06 -6.16 -0.58
N GLY A 162 -14.07 -5.37 -0.92
CA GLY A 162 -15.10 -5.74 -1.88
C GLY A 162 -15.26 -4.67 -2.95
N LEU A 163 -14.92 -5.00 -4.20
CA LEU A 163 -15.02 -4.08 -5.31
C LEU A 163 -16.10 -4.51 -6.28
N PHE A 164 -16.95 -3.55 -6.65
CA PHE A 164 -18.11 -3.77 -7.50
C PHE A 164 -17.91 -3.12 -8.86
N ARG A 165 -18.62 -3.64 -9.87
CA ARG A 165 -18.71 -3.03 -11.20
C ARG A 165 -20.12 -3.27 -11.73
N HIS A 166 -20.81 -2.19 -12.12
CA HIS A 166 -22.17 -2.24 -12.64
C HIS A 166 -23.13 -3.05 -11.73
N GLY A 167 -23.01 -2.89 -10.41
CA GLY A 167 -23.85 -3.59 -9.43
C GLY A 167 -23.43 -5.02 -9.09
N GLU A 168 -22.44 -5.60 -9.77
CA GLU A 168 -21.94 -6.94 -9.50
C GLU A 168 -20.63 -6.95 -8.73
N LEU A 169 -20.37 -8.03 -7.97
CA LEU A 169 -19.09 -8.21 -7.29
C LEU A 169 -17.97 -8.54 -8.30
N TRP A 170 -17.15 -7.55 -8.62
CA TRP A 170 -16.07 -7.66 -9.59
C TRP A 170 -14.86 -8.45 -9.03
N THR A 171 -14.48 -8.15 -7.79
CA THR A 171 -13.53 -8.96 -7.00
C THR A 171 -13.73 -8.71 -5.50
N ALA A 172 -13.31 -9.66 -4.67
CA ALA A 172 -13.25 -9.50 -3.23
C ALA A 172 -12.04 -10.23 -2.66
N ALA A 173 -11.58 -9.79 -1.49
CA ALA A 173 -10.62 -10.52 -0.68
C ALA A 173 -11.03 -10.36 0.79
N ALA A 174 -11.24 -11.48 1.48
CA ALA A 174 -11.37 -11.51 2.93
C ALA A 174 -10.12 -12.17 3.54
N ALA A 175 -9.60 -11.58 4.61
CA ALA A 175 -8.45 -12.08 5.32
C ALA A 175 -8.81 -12.26 6.80
N ARG A 176 -8.92 -13.51 7.27
CA ARG A 176 -9.19 -13.82 8.68
C ARG A 176 -7.88 -13.91 9.44
N ARG A 177 -7.82 -13.22 10.58
CA ARG A 177 -6.69 -13.25 11.49
C ARG A 177 -6.94 -14.22 12.64
N ARG A 178 -5.97 -15.09 12.90
CA ARG A 178 -5.93 -16.00 14.03
C ARG A 178 -4.51 -16.13 14.60
N GLY A 179 -4.36 -15.89 15.89
CA GLY A 179 -3.08 -15.84 16.59
C GLY A 179 -2.12 -14.80 15.99
N ALA A 180 -0.95 -15.28 15.54
CA ALA A 180 0.13 -14.41 15.06
C ALA A 180 -0.06 -13.90 13.61
N GLY A 181 -1.05 -14.39 12.86
CA GLY A 181 -1.20 -14.03 11.45
C GLY A 181 -2.59 -14.29 10.88
N PHE A 182 -2.70 -14.17 9.57
CA PHE A 182 -3.86 -14.51 8.77
C PHE A 182 -3.76 -15.99 8.39
N ASP A 183 -4.75 -16.76 8.81
CA ASP A 183 -4.85 -18.19 8.55
C ASP A 183 -5.74 -18.50 7.35
N VAL A 184 -6.48 -17.51 6.85
CA VAL A 184 -7.30 -17.63 5.64
C VAL A 184 -7.20 -16.38 4.78
N LEU A 185 -7.06 -16.58 3.47
CA LEU A 185 -7.27 -15.60 2.42
C LEU A 185 -8.35 -16.11 1.46
N ALA A 186 -9.57 -15.60 1.62
CA ALA A 186 -10.73 -15.98 0.84
C ALA A 186 -11.00 -15.03 -0.32
N GLY A 187 -11.21 -15.59 -1.50
CA GLY A 187 -11.50 -14.92 -2.74
C GLY A 187 -13.00 -14.81 -3.02
N PRO A 188 -13.38 -14.16 -4.14
CA PRO A 188 -14.78 -13.85 -4.42
C PRO A 188 -15.63 -15.08 -4.72
N GLU A 189 -15.07 -16.19 -5.20
CA GLU A 189 -15.87 -17.39 -5.53
C GLU A 189 -16.40 -18.09 -4.28
N GLU A 190 -15.72 -17.94 -3.13
CA GLU A 190 -16.23 -18.45 -1.86
C GLU A 190 -17.32 -17.54 -1.29
N LEU A 191 -17.17 -16.23 -1.48
CA LEU A 191 -18.06 -15.23 -0.88
C LEU A 191 -19.34 -15.01 -1.70
N ARG A 192 -19.25 -15.03 -3.03
CA ARG A 192 -20.36 -14.66 -3.93
C ARG A 192 -21.62 -15.51 -3.73
N PRO A 193 -21.56 -16.85 -3.61
CA PRO A 193 -22.76 -17.67 -3.39
C PRO A 193 -23.52 -17.31 -2.10
N ARG A 194 -22.79 -16.85 -1.08
CA ARG A 194 -23.33 -16.50 0.24
C ARG A 194 -23.93 -15.10 0.31
N MET A 195 -23.63 -14.22 -0.66
CA MET A 195 -24.22 -12.88 -0.71
C MET A 195 -25.71 -12.89 -1.08
N GLY A 196 -26.21 -13.99 -1.65
CA GLY A 196 -27.58 -14.08 -2.15
C GLY A 196 -27.83 -13.21 -3.38
N VAL A 197 -29.08 -12.81 -3.60
CA VAL A 197 -29.48 -11.97 -4.73
C VAL A 197 -29.06 -10.51 -4.47
N LEU A 198 -28.28 -9.94 -5.39
CA LEU A 198 -27.81 -8.56 -5.30
C LEU A 198 -28.84 -7.58 -5.88
N SER A 199 -28.92 -6.40 -5.28
CA SER A 199 -29.84 -5.33 -5.70
C SER A 199 -29.35 -4.51 -6.89
N ALA A 200 -28.14 -4.82 -7.39
CA ALA A 200 -27.38 -4.03 -8.37
C ALA A 200 -26.99 -2.62 -7.87
N ASP A 201 -27.23 -2.32 -6.58
CA ASP A 201 -26.73 -1.13 -5.88
C ASP A 201 -25.68 -1.56 -4.87
N TRP A 202 -24.40 -1.44 -5.26
CA TRP A 202 -23.28 -1.85 -4.41
C TRP A 202 -23.27 -1.17 -3.03
N ARG A 203 -23.83 0.04 -2.91
CA ARG A 203 -23.93 0.77 -1.64
C ARG A 203 -24.89 0.11 -0.66
N ARG A 204 -25.74 -0.80 -1.14
CA ARG A 204 -26.55 -1.71 -0.32
C ARG A 204 -25.89 -3.07 -0.23
N ASP A 205 -25.39 -3.57 -1.35
CA ASP A 205 -24.93 -4.95 -1.50
C ASP A 205 -23.63 -5.26 -0.73
N TYR A 206 -22.82 -4.25 -0.39
CA TYR A 206 -21.64 -4.45 0.46
C TYR A 206 -21.97 -5.09 1.81
N ARG A 207 -23.18 -4.86 2.34
CA ARG A 207 -23.61 -5.44 3.61
C ARG A 207 -23.81 -6.94 3.50
N HIS A 208 -24.23 -7.43 2.33
CA HIS A 208 -24.35 -8.87 2.08
C HIS A 208 -22.97 -9.52 2.02
N LEU A 209 -21.99 -8.85 1.39
CA LEU A 209 -20.60 -9.29 1.42
C LEU A 209 -20.02 -9.31 2.84
N GLN A 210 -20.24 -8.24 3.62
CA GLN A 210 -19.78 -8.17 5.00
C GLN A 210 -20.37 -9.32 5.84
N ARG A 211 -21.69 -9.55 5.76
CA ARG A 211 -22.35 -10.65 6.46
C ARG A 211 -21.83 -12.02 6.04
N ALA A 212 -21.64 -12.25 4.74
CA ALA A 212 -21.07 -13.51 4.25
C ALA A 212 -19.69 -13.79 4.85
N VAL A 213 -18.86 -12.76 5.05
CA VAL A 213 -17.56 -12.90 5.73
C VAL A 213 -17.73 -13.15 7.23
N GLU A 214 -18.65 -12.44 7.88
CA GLU A 214 -18.91 -12.59 9.32
C GLU A 214 -19.47 -13.97 9.68
N GLU A 215 -20.33 -14.53 8.83
CA GLU A 215 -20.95 -15.85 9.00
C GLU A 215 -19.95 -17.00 8.77
N GLU A 216 -19.09 -16.89 7.76
CA GLU A 216 -18.16 -17.96 7.39
C GLU A 216 -16.84 -17.92 8.18
N TYR A 217 -16.31 -16.72 8.44
CA TYR A 217 -14.92 -16.56 8.88
C TYR A 217 -14.78 -16.00 10.29
N ALA A 218 -15.17 -14.74 10.48
CA ALA A 218 -14.97 -13.99 11.72
C ALA A 218 -15.64 -12.60 11.65
N PRO A 219 -15.95 -11.96 12.79
CA PRO A 219 -16.38 -10.57 12.83
C PRO A 219 -15.44 -9.65 12.03
N VAL A 220 -15.99 -8.78 11.18
CA VAL A 220 -15.18 -7.89 10.34
C VAL A 220 -14.70 -6.71 11.18
N ALA A 221 -13.38 -6.58 11.34
CA ALA A 221 -12.76 -5.41 11.99
C ALA A 221 -12.62 -4.22 11.04
N MET A 222 -12.39 -4.49 9.75
CA MET A 222 -12.25 -3.48 8.72
C MET A 222 -12.80 -3.97 7.38
N GLY A 223 -13.80 -3.28 6.85
CA GLY A 223 -14.26 -3.46 5.48
C GLY A 223 -13.94 -2.25 4.62
N CYS A 224 -13.64 -2.47 3.34
CA CYS A 224 -13.40 -1.44 2.33
C CYS A 224 -14.17 -1.80 1.07
N PHE A 225 -15.14 -0.96 0.70
CA PHE A 225 -16.06 -1.25 -0.41
C PHE A 225 -16.21 -0.04 -1.34
N ALA A 226 -16.15 -0.28 -2.64
CA ALA A 226 -16.28 0.77 -3.65
C ALA A 226 -16.61 0.18 -5.03
N GLU A 227 -16.95 1.05 -5.98
CA GLU A 227 -16.80 0.68 -7.39
C GLU A 227 -15.32 0.60 -7.78
N VAL A 228 -14.99 -0.36 -8.63
CA VAL A 228 -13.61 -0.62 -9.05
C VAL A 228 -12.95 0.58 -9.71
N ASP A 229 -13.68 1.33 -10.53
CA ASP A 229 -13.12 2.47 -11.25
C ASP A 229 -12.87 3.64 -10.29
N ARG A 230 -13.80 3.87 -9.36
CA ARG A 230 -13.62 4.87 -8.30
C ARG A 230 -12.48 4.55 -7.35
N PHE A 231 -12.35 3.28 -6.96
CA PHE A 231 -11.22 2.82 -6.15
C PHE A 231 -9.88 3.06 -6.86
N ARG A 232 -9.81 2.77 -8.17
CA ARG A 232 -8.59 3.00 -8.98
C ARG A 232 -8.24 4.47 -9.14
N GLU A 233 -9.23 5.35 -9.29
CA GLU A 233 -9.00 6.80 -9.30
C GLU A 233 -8.38 7.26 -7.98
N LEU A 234 -8.90 6.79 -6.85
CA LEU A 234 -8.41 7.14 -5.52
C LEU A 234 -6.98 6.66 -5.26
N GLN A 235 -6.55 5.55 -5.87
CA GLN A 235 -5.16 5.06 -5.76
C GLN A 235 -4.12 6.02 -6.36
N VAL A 236 -4.51 6.88 -7.30
CA VAL A 236 -3.60 7.82 -7.98
C VAL A 236 -3.91 9.29 -7.70
N ASP A 237 -4.98 9.57 -6.96
CA ASP A 237 -5.35 10.93 -6.57
C ASP A 237 -4.41 11.45 -5.48
N ALA A 238 -3.53 12.38 -5.87
CA ALA A 238 -2.56 12.99 -4.98
C ALA A 238 -3.15 14.11 -4.10
N ARG A 239 -4.43 14.49 -4.30
CA ARG A 239 -5.06 15.57 -3.53
C ARG A 239 -5.27 15.15 -2.08
N PRO A 240 -4.80 15.94 -1.10
CA PRO A 240 -5.14 15.71 0.30
C PRO A 240 -6.65 15.69 0.51
N GLY A 241 -7.12 14.76 1.34
CA GLY A 241 -8.54 14.57 1.64
C GLY A 241 -9.33 13.79 0.58
N ALA A 242 -8.72 13.31 -0.51
CA ALA A 242 -9.44 12.62 -1.59
C ALA A 242 -10.18 11.37 -1.06
N TRP A 243 -9.50 10.56 -0.26
CA TRP A 243 -10.07 9.35 0.37
C TRP A 243 -11.14 9.72 1.41
N GLY A 244 -10.89 10.76 2.22
CA GLY A 244 -11.86 11.27 3.18
C GLY A 244 -13.15 11.76 2.51
N ARG A 245 -13.04 12.54 1.43
CA ARG A 245 -14.19 13.01 0.66
C ARG A 245 -14.96 11.86 0.05
N ALA A 246 -14.28 10.89 -0.57
CA ALA A 246 -14.91 9.71 -1.14
C ALA A 246 -15.67 8.90 -0.07
N SER A 247 -15.13 8.82 1.15
CA SER A 247 -15.83 8.20 2.27
C SER A 247 -17.09 8.98 2.68
N VAL A 248 -17.04 10.31 2.73
CA VAL A 248 -18.17 11.17 3.11
C VAL A 248 -19.31 11.08 2.09
N VAL A 249 -19.01 11.12 0.80
CA VAL A 249 -20.03 11.04 -0.28
C VAL A 249 -20.44 9.61 -0.62
N ARG A 250 -19.95 8.61 0.13
CA ARG A 250 -20.21 7.17 -0.07
C ARG A 250 -19.80 6.65 -1.46
N ASP A 251 -18.73 7.21 -2.02
CA ASP A 251 -18.01 6.64 -3.17
C ASP A 251 -17.04 5.53 -2.73
N LEU A 252 -16.68 5.54 -1.46
CA LEU A 252 -15.95 4.54 -0.73
C LEU A 252 -16.68 4.31 0.60
N ILE A 253 -16.92 3.06 0.98
CA ILE A 253 -17.51 2.72 2.26
C ILE A 253 -16.45 1.97 3.06
N LEU A 254 -16.07 2.51 4.22
CA LEU A 254 -15.26 1.79 5.19
C LEU A 254 -16.15 1.35 6.36
N SER A 255 -16.37 0.05 6.49
CA SER A 255 -17.34 -0.49 7.45
C SER A 255 -16.97 -1.91 7.91
N PRO A 256 -16.77 -2.14 9.22
CA PRO A 256 -16.49 -1.13 10.24
C PRO A 256 -15.20 -0.35 9.91
N MET A 257 -15.05 0.83 10.49
CA MET A 257 -13.83 1.63 10.34
C MET A 257 -13.05 1.65 11.65
N PRO A 258 -11.87 1.01 11.73
CA PRO A 258 -11.03 1.04 12.92
C PRO A 258 -10.65 2.47 13.33
N LEU A 259 -10.40 2.69 14.62
CA LEU A 259 -10.06 4.01 15.15
C LEU A 259 -8.84 4.63 14.45
N GLY A 260 -7.78 3.84 14.21
CA GLY A 260 -6.59 4.31 13.52
C GLY A 260 -6.88 4.84 12.11
N VAL A 261 -7.78 4.16 11.38
CA VAL A 261 -8.22 4.59 10.04
C VAL A 261 -9.09 5.85 10.11
N ARG A 262 -10.00 5.94 11.09
CA ARG A 262 -10.79 7.16 11.34
C ARG A 262 -9.90 8.38 11.60
N LEU A 263 -8.88 8.23 12.43
CA LEU A 263 -7.93 9.30 12.74
C LEU A 263 -7.13 9.71 11.50
N ALA A 264 -6.66 8.74 10.71
CA ALA A 264 -5.94 9.00 9.46
C ALA A 264 -6.80 9.78 8.45
N LEU A 265 -8.06 9.36 8.24
CA LEU A 265 -8.99 10.08 7.36
C LEU A 265 -9.42 11.43 7.92
N GLY A 266 -9.56 11.58 9.23
CA GLY A 266 -9.82 12.86 9.88
C GLY A 266 -8.68 13.85 9.68
N ALA A 267 -7.43 13.40 9.82
CA ALA A 267 -6.24 14.21 9.53
C ALA A 267 -6.17 14.59 8.04
N ASP A 268 -6.53 13.68 7.14
CA ASP A 268 -6.59 13.93 5.69
C ASP A 268 -7.68 14.96 5.34
N GLY A 269 -8.86 14.87 5.96
CA GLY A 269 -9.95 15.85 5.83
C GLY A 269 -9.59 17.24 6.38
N ALA A 270 -8.87 17.30 7.51
CA ALA A 270 -8.36 18.56 8.07
C ALA A 270 -7.35 19.24 7.13
N ARG A 271 -6.49 18.47 6.44
CA ARG A 271 -5.57 19.01 5.42
C ARG A 271 -6.31 19.59 4.23
N PHE A 272 -7.36 18.91 3.75
CA PHE A 272 -8.21 19.44 2.68
C PHE A 272 -8.88 20.76 3.06
N ALA A 273 -9.46 20.85 4.26
CA ALA A 273 -10.05 22.10 4.75
C ALA A 273 -9.00 23.22 4.81
N PHE A 274 -7.76 22.89 5.18
CA PHE A 274 -6.65 23.84 5.24
C PHE A 274 -6.17 24.31 3.85
N GLU A 275 -6.06 23.42 2.87
CA GLU A 275 -5.66 23.78 1.49
C GLU A 275 -6.76 24.54 0.74
N GLY A 276 -8.02 24.13 0.91
CA GLY A 276 -9.18 24.86 0.38
C GLY A 276 -9.25 26.27 0.94
N PHE A 277 -8.98 26.44 2.23
CA PHE A 277 -8.96 27.74 2.88
C PHE A 277 -7.77 28.62 2.43
N ARG A 278 -6.55 28.08 2.27
CA ARG A 278 -5.40 28.85 1.71
C ARG A 278 -5.69 29.40 0.32
N THR A 279 -6.39 28.64 -0.51
CA THR A 279 -6.74 29.02 -1.88
C THR A 279 -7.78 30.16 -1.90
N ILE A 280 -8.63 30.24 -0.88
CA ILE A 280 -9.67 31.27 -0.71
C ILE A 280 -9.11 32.53 -0.02
N VAL A 281 -8.29 32.38 1.03
CA VAL A 281 -7.67 33.50 1.76
C VAL A 281 -6.62 34.23 0.90
N GLY A 282 -5.95 33.54 -0.02
CA GLY A 282 -5.03 34.17 -0.97
C GLY A 282 -5.67 35.16 -1.94
N ARG A 283 -7.02 35.24 -2.00
CA ARG A 283 -7.77 36.08 -2.94
C ARG A 283 -8.55 37.23 -2.29
N SER A 284 -8.47 37.43 -0.98
CA SER A 284 -9.26 38.45 -0.27
C SER A 284 -8.49 39.09 0.90
N ASP A 285 -8.25 40.40 0.83
CA ASP A 285 -7.61 41.17 1.91
C ASP A 285 -8.48 41.28 3.18
N ALA A 286 -9.79 41.04 3.06
CA ALA A 286 -10.71 41.02 4.21
C ALA A 286 -10.52 39.75 5.07
N LEU A 287 -10.15 38.63 4.45
CA LEU A 287 -9.93 37.34 5.13
C LEU A 287 -8.53 37.22 5.76
N ARG A 288 -7.55 38.02 5.31
CA ARG A 288 -6.24 38.15 5.99
C ARG A 288 -6.37 38.68 7.42
N ARG A 289 -7.39 39.49 7.72
CA ARG A 289 -7.62 40.02 9.08
C ARG A 289 -8.10 38.96 10.08
N LEU A 290 -8.53 37.78 9.61
CA LEU A 290 -8.90 36.63 10.45
C LEU A 290 -7.72 35.69 10.73
N GLU A 291 -6.53 35.97 10.18
CA GLU A 291 -5.31 35.19 10.37
C GLU A 291 -4.92 34.94 11.85
N PRO A 292 -5.00 35.92 12.78
CA PRO A 292 -4.69 35.67 14.20
C PRO A 292 -5.73 34.80 14.92
N VAL A 293 -7.02 34.92 14.55
CA VAL A 293 -8.10 34.06 15.07
C VAL A 293 -7.91 32.63 14.57
N MET A 294 -7.47 32.48 13.31
CA MET A 294 -7.14 31.21 12.69
C MET A 294 -5.85 30.61 13.22
N ALA A 295 -4.84 31.41 13.62
CA ALA A 295 -3.65 30.92 14.32
C ALA A 295 -4.03 30.33 15.69
N HIS A 296 -5.02 30.93 16.36
CA HIS A 296 -5.60 30.39 17.59
C HIS A 296 -6.42 29.11 17.35
N ALA A 297 -7.19 29.06 16.26
CA ALA A 297 -7.87 27.85 15.82
C ALA A 297 -6.90 26.75 15.40
N ARG A 298 -5.75 27.08 14.81
CA ARG A 298 -4.65 26.17 14.45
C ARG A 298 -3.96 25.60 15.67
N LYS A 299 -3.78 26.43 16.71
CA LYS A 299 -3.28 26.00 18.03
C LYS A 299 -4.30 25.10 18.73
N ARG A 300 -5.59 25.38 18.60
CA ARG A 300 -6.70 24.57 19.15
C ARG A 300 -6.98 23.29 18.37
N ILE A 301 -6.85 23.29 17.05
CA ILE A 301 -6.96 22.09 16.21
C ILE A 301 -5.71 21.23 16.40
N GLY A 302 -4.52 21.85 16.51
CA GLY A 302 -3.29 21.16 16.94
C GLY A 302 -3.41 20.53 18.34
N SER A 303 -4.15 21.17 19.26
CA SER A 303 -4.41 20.61 20.60
C SER A 303 -5.63 19.69 20.68
N ALA A 304 -6.60 19.76 19.76
CA ALA A 304 -7.76 18.87 19.67
C ALA A 304 -7.48 17.60 18.83
N VAL A 305 -6.51 17.68 17.91
CA VAL A 305 -5.72 16.57 17.37
C VAL A 305 -4.65 16.12 18.39
N GLY A 306 -4.70 16.68 19.61
CA GLY A 306 -3.63 16.62 20.59
C GLY A 306 -3.13 15.22 20.87
N ASP A 307 -1.80 15.08 20.91
CA ASP A 307 -0.92 14.11 21.59
C ASP A 307 -1.32 12.62 21.71
N ARG A 308 -2.48 12.19 21.24
CA ARG A 308 -2.80 10.80 20.90
C ARG A 308 -2.38 10.60 19.46
N ASP A 309 -1.07 10.75 19.29
CA ASP A 309 -0.40 10.70 18.01
C ASP A 309 -0.71 9.34 17.38
N VAL A 310 -1.12 9.31 16.11
CA VAL A 310 -1.23 8.05 15.35
C VAL A 310 0.12 7.31 15.38
N SER A 311 1.22 8.06 15.54
CA SER A 311 2.55 7.53 15.80
C SER A 311 2.67 6.79 17.14
N SER A 312 1.97 7.20 18.19
CA SER A 312 1.94 6.50 19.49
C SER A 312 1.21 5.16 19.40
N THR A 313 0.20 5.08 18.52
CA THR A 313 -0.58 3.85 18.30
C THR A 313 0.15 2.88 17.36
N LEU A 314 0.74 3.39 16.27
CA LEU A 314 1.38 2.57 15.23
C LEU A 314 2.89 2.37 15.47
N GLY A 315 3.52 3.17 16.32
CA GLY A 315 4.96 3.18 16.53
C GLY A 315 5.78 3.87 15.42
N PHE A 316 5.13 4.52 14.44
CA PHE A 316 5.76 5.29 13.36
C PHE A 316 4.82 6.37 12.80
N ASP A 317 5.33 7.39 12.11
CA ASP A 317 4.51 8.37 11.38
C ASP A 317 4.09 7.80 10.00
N PRO A 318 2.85 7.26 9.84
CA PRO A 318 2.39 6.71 8.57
C PRO A 318 2.33 7.77 7.48
N LEU A 319 2.16 9.05 7.83
CA LEU A 319 2.09 10.16 6.89
C LEU A 319 3.48 10.55 6.38
N ALA A 320 4.55 10.32 7.14
CA ALA A 320 5.92 10.46 6.66
C ALA A 320 6.27 9.37 5.62
N VAL A 321 5.90 8.12 5.90
CA VAL A 321 6.07 6.99 4.97
C VAL A 321 5.27 7.21 3.69
N LEU A 322 4.00 7.61 3.81
CA LEU A 322 3.16 7.94 2.67
C LEU A 322 3.72 9.11 1.85
N ARG A 323 4.19 10.19 2.51
CA ARG A 323 4.83 11.34 1.83
C ARG A 323 6.09 10.94 1.06
N ALA A 324 6.91 10.05 1.61
CA ALA A 324 8.10 9.55 0.92
C ALA A 324 7.75 8.67 -0.29
N LEU A 325 6.67 7.89 -0.20
CA LEU A 325 6.18 7.07 -1.31
C LEU A 325 5.52 7.89 -2.43
N LEU A 326 4.80 8.96 -2.07
CA LEU A 326 4.02 9.81 -2.98
C LEU A 326 4.82 10.94 -3.64
N ARG A 327 6.02 11.28 -3.14
CA ARG A 327 6.95 12.18 -3.86
C ARG A 327 7.28 11.58 -5.23
N ARG A 328 6.68 12.16 -6.28
CA ARG A 328 6.98 11.89 -7.70
C ARG A 328 8.07 12.84 -8.15
#